data_AF-A0AAV4EF93-F1
#
_entry.id   AF-A0AAV4EF93-F1
#
_cell.length_a   1.000
_cell.length_b   1.000
_cell.length_c   1.000
_cell.angle_alpha   90.00
_cell.angle_beta   90.00
_cell.angle_gamma   90.00
#
_symmetry.space_group_name_H-M   'P 1'
#
loop_
_entity.id
_entity.type
_entity.pdbx_description
1 polymer ?
#
loop_
_entity_poly.entity_id
_entity_poly.type
_entity_poly.pdbx_seq_one_letter_code
_entity_poly.pdbx_strand_id
1 'polypeptide(L)' 'EKLVQFILACQDEETGGFADRPGDMVDPFHTLFGLAALSLLGDPDVKPVNPVLCMPEEDIRKAGVKLQFL' A
#
# COMPACT_ATOMS: atom_id res chain seq x y z
N GLU A 1 -4.75 -6.30 12.43
CA GLU A 1 -3.86 -5.72 13.48
C GLU A 1 -2.40 -6.15 13.35
N LYS A 2 -2.03 -7.43 13.57
CA LYS A 2 -0.61 -7.86 13.51
C LYS A 2 0.10 -7.51 12.19
N LEU A 3 -0.58 -7.65 11.05
CA LEU A 3 -0.01 -7.30 9.75
C LEU A 3 0.24 -5.80 9.59
N VAL A 4 -0.68 -4.96 10.07
CA VAL A 4 -0.51 -3.49 10.05
C VAL A 4 0.72 -3.11 10.87
N GLN A 5 0.87 -3.67 12.08
CA GLN A 5 2.04 -3.43 12.92
C GLN A 5 3.35 -3.85 12.24
N PHE A 6 3.36 -4.98 11.53
CA PHE A 6 4.53 -5.42 10.77
C PHE A 6 4.87 -4.44 9.63
N ILE A 7 3.88 -4.01 8.85
CA ILE A 7 4.10 -3.06 7.75
C ILE A 7 4.66 -1.74 8.29
N LEU A 8 4.08 -1.21 9.37
CA LEU A 8 4.56 0.02 10.00
C LEU A 8 5.96 -0.12 10.59
N ALA A 9 6.34 -1.31 11.08
CA ALA A 9 7.70 -1.57 11.53
C ALA A 9 8.74 -1.60 10.39
N CYS A 10 8.30 -1.72 9.13
CA CYS A 10 9.19 -1.61 7.95
C CYS A 10 9.40 -0.16 7.50
N GLN A 11 8.79 0.83 8.16
CA GLN A 11 8.96 2.24 7.83
C GLN A 11 10.30 2.77 8.37
N ASP A 12 10.97 3.61 7.59
CA ASP A 12 12.11 4.40 8.07
C ASP A 12 11.59 5.74 8.64
N GLU A 13 11.84 5.99 9.92
CA GLU A 13 11.39 7.20 10.62
C GLU A 13 12.23 8.46 10.27
N GLU A 14 13.45 8.29 9.75
CA GLU A 14 14.35 9.40 9.39
C GLU A 14 14.18 9.81 7.93
N THR A 15 14.13 8.84 7.02
CA THR A 15 14.08 9.10 5.57
C THR A 15 12.71 8.90 4.95
N GLY A 16 11.79 8.25 5.65
CA GLY A 16 10.49 7.85 5.13
C GLY A 16 10.56 6.63 4.22
N GLY A 17 9.41 6.21 3.68
CA GLY A 17 9.32 5.01 2.84
C GLY A 17 9.28 3.71 3.64
N PHE A 18 9.13 2.59 2.93
CA PHE A 18 9.09 1.25 3.51
C PHE A 18 10.14 0.34 2.87
N ALA A 19 10.71 -0.55 3.68
CA ALA A 19 11.58 -1.64 3.26
C ALA A 19 10.81 -2.97 3.19
N ASP A 20 11.48 -4.04 2.77
CA ASP A 20 10.90 -5.39 2.77
C ASP A 20 10.78 -5.98 4.19
N ARG A 21 11.69 -5.59 5.10
CA ARG A 21 11.68 -5.96 6.53
C ARG A 21 12.10 -4.78 7.42
N PRO A 22 11.76 -4.82 8.73
CA PRO A 22 12.21 -3.81 9.67
C PRO A 22 13.73 -3.67 9.72
N GLY A 23 14.23 -2.44 9.54
CA GLY A 23 15.64 -2.09 9.60
C GLY A 23 16.44 -2.31 8.30
N ASP A 24 15.82 -2.85 7.25
CA ASP A 24 16.44 -2.91 5.91
C ASP A 24 16.31 -1.55 5.20
N MET A 25 17.05 -1.38 4.09
CA MET A 25 17.02 -0.15 3.30
C MET A 25 15.69 -0.02 2.56
N VAL A 26 15.06 1.16 2.68
CA VAL A 26 13.80 1.48 1.98
C VAL A 26 14.00 1.63 0.47
N ASP A 27 12.94 1.36 -0.28
CA ASP A 27 12.90 1.64 -1.71
C ASP A 27 11.49 1.99 -2.20
N PRO A 28 11.34 2.57 -3.41
CA PRO A 28 10.04 2.94 -3.95
C PRO A 28 9.07 1.76 -4.15
N PHE A 29 9.60 0.56 -4.38
CA PHE A 29 8.79 -0.63 -4.67
C PHE A 29 8.11 -1.14 -3.40
N HIS A 30 8.86 -1.31 -2.31
CA HIS A 30 8.30 -1.68 -1.01
C HIS A 30 7.48 -0.55 -0.40
N THR A 31 7.82 0.72 -0.69
CA THR A 31 6.99 1.86 -0.31
C THR A 31 5.60 1.81 -0.94
N LEU A 32 5.51 1.52 -2.25
CA LEU A 32 4.23 1.35 -2.94
C LEU A 32 3.40 0.24 -2.29
N PHE A 33 4.00 -0.92 -2.02
CA PHE A 33 3.27 -2.06 -1.46
C PHE A 33 2.95 -1.92 0.02
N GLY A 34 3.77 -1.23 0.81
CA GLY A 34 3.42 -0.86 2.18
C GLY A 34 2.15 -0.02 2.22
N LEU A 35 2.10 1.05 1.41
CA LEU A 35 0.92 1.92 1.31
C LEU A 35 -0.30 1.20 0.73
N ALA A 36 -0.14 0.41 -0.33
CA ALA A 36 -1.23 -0.37 -0.91
C ALA A 36 -1.79 -1.39 0.08
N ALA A 37 -0.93 -2.06 0.86
CA ALA A 37 -1.36 -3.00 1.88
C ALA A 37 -2.12 -2.28 3.01
N LEU A 38 -1.64 -1.12 3.49
CA LEU A 38 -2.36 -0.32 4.49
C LEU A 38 -3.74 0.12 3.98
N SER A 39 -3.82 0.56 2.73
CA SER A 39 -5.10 0.89 2.07
C SER A 39 -6.08 -0.30 2.05
N LEU A 40 -5.62 -1.49 1.63
CA LEU A 40 -6.46 -2.71 1.62
C LEU A 40 -6.85 -3.18 3.03
N LEU A 41 -6.05 -2.85 4.05
CA LEU A 41 -6.32 -3.15 5.44
C LEU A 41 -7.21 -2.09 6.12
N GLY A 42 -7.68 -1.09 5.38
CA GLY A 42 -8.67 -0.11 5.83
C GLY A 42 -8.09 1.11 6.53
N ASP A 43 -6.82 1.45 6.28
CA ASP A 43 -6.24 2.70 6.75
C ASP A 43 -7.00 3.91 6.15
N PRO A 44 -7.58 4.80 6.98
CA PRO A 44 -8.41 5.91 6.49
C PRO A 44 -7.60 7.03 5.83
N ASP A 45 -6.30 7.10 6.07
CA ASP A 45 -5.43 8.16 5.57
C ASP A 45 -4.83 7.81 4.19
N VAL A 46 -4.99 6.56 3.75
CA VAL A 46 -4.55 6.10 2.42
C VAL A 46 -5.76 5.93 1.50
N LYS A 47 -5.66 6.50 0.29
CA LYS A 47 -6.70 6.33 -0.73
C LYS A 47 -6.99 4.85 -1.01
N PRO A 48 -8.24 4.45 -1.28
CA PRO A 48 -8.57 3.08 -1.66
C PRO A 48 -7.80 2.63 -2.90
N VAL A 49 -7.07 1.51 -2.76
CA VAL A 49 -6.34 0.88 -3.85
C VAL A 49 -7.15 -0.30 -4.38
N ASN A 50 -7.12 -0.46 -5.70
CA ASN A 50 -7.69 -1.61 -6.34
C ASN A 50 -6.75 -2.82 -6.20
N PRO A 51 -7.23 -3.96 -5.69
CA PRO A 51 -6.37 -5.12 -5.43
C PRO A 51 -5.95 -5.87 -6.70
N VAL A 52 -6.55 -5.60 -7.86
CA VAL A 52 -6.20 -6.27 -9.13
C VAL A 52 -5.08 -5.51 -9.85
N LEU A 53 -5.15 -4.17 -9.88
CA LEU A 53 -4.18 -3.33 -10.61
C LEU A 53 -3.18 -2.60 -9.71
N CYS A 54 -3.34 -2.63 -8.38
CA CYS A 54 -2.52 -1.86 -7.45
C CYS A 54 -2.47 -0.35 -7.79
N MET A 55 -3.60 0.18 -8.23
CA MET A 55 -3.79 1.60 -8.59
C MET A 55 -4.93 2.21 -7.76
N PRO A 56 -4.99 3.55 -7.61
CA PRO A 56 -6.12 4.19 -6.96
C PRO A 56 -7.46 3.80 -7.62
N GLU A 57 -8.42 3.35 -6.81
CA GLU A 57 -9.74 2.91 -7.28
C GLU A 57 -10.47 4.00 -8.08
N GLU A 58 -10.24 5.27 -7.72
CA GLU A 58 -10.78 6.42 -8.43
C GLU A 58 -10.34 6.51 -9.89
N ASP A 59 -9.11 6.11 -10.20
CA ASP A 59 -8.53 6.25 -11.55
C ASP A 59 -9.00 5.11 -12.46
N ILE A 60 -9.16 3.91 -11.91
CA ILE A 60 -9.79 2.78 -12.62
C ILE A 60 -11.23 3.12 -12.97
N ARG A 61 -11.98 3.72 -12.02
CA ARG A 61 -13.34 4.18 -12.26
C ARG A 61 -13.40 5.26 -13.34
N LYS A 62 -12.49 6.24 -13.33
CA LYS A 62 -12.39 7.27 -14.38
C LYS A 62 -12.09 6.66 -15.74
N ALA A 63 -11.25 5.62 -15.79
CA ALA A 63 -10.91 4.91 -17.02
C ALA A 63 -12.05 4.00 -17.55
N GLY A 64 -13.13 3.80 -16.78
CA GLY A 64 -14.25 2.94 -17.18
C GLY A 64 -13.92 1.45 -17.21
N VAL A 65 -12.81 1.04 -16.58
CA VAL A 65 -12.38 -0.37 -16.53
C VAL A 65 -13.23 -1.11 -15.51
N LYS A 66 -13.89 -2.19 -15.93
CA LYS A 66 -14.67 -3.07 -15.06
C LYS A 66 -13.87 -4.31 -14.74
N LEU A 67 -13.45 -4.45 -13.49
CA LEU A 67 -12.72 -5.62 -13.00
C LEU A 67 -13.68 -6.47 -12.18
N GLN A 68 -13.65 -7.78 -12.41
CA GLN A 68 -14.40 -8.74 -11.60
C GLN A 68 -13.53 -9.16 -10.42
N PHE A 69 -14.06 -9.00 -9.21
CA PHE A 69 -13.44 -9.59 -8.02
C PHE A 69 -13.80 -11.08 -7.94
N LEU A 70 -12.89 -11.88 -7.39
CA LEU A 70 -13.12 -13.30 -7.09
C LEU A 70 -14.13 -13.46 -5.95
#